data_AF-A0A7M3ZVL2-F1
#
_entry.id   AF-A0A7M3ZVL2-F1
#
_cell.length_a   1.000
_cell.length_b   1.000
_cell.length_c   1.000
_cell.angle_alpha   90.00
_cell.angle_beta   90.00
_cell.angle_gamma   90.00
#
_symmetry.space_group_name_H-M   'P 1'
#
loop_
_entity.id
_entity.type
_entity.pdbx_description
1 polymer ?
#
loop_
_entity_poly.entity_id
_entity_poly.type
_entity_poly.pdbx_seq_one_letter_code
_entity_poly.pdbx_strand_id
1 'polypeptide(L)'
;TLGRVLGDSTDEGLDARTSYQFLAAFFGSMLVWPVVAGAWTALAWYNRAAVAELAGWEADWLELVASSSMSGLTAVYLLCFPVFWMSGKAFAAAWDVWVDTKKAWTRVRFPKEEKARLERLLTELNP
;
A
#
# COMPACT_ATOMS: atom_id res chain seq x y z
N THR A 1 17.29 -8.56 -36.22
CA THR A 1 17.38 -9.50 -35.08
C THR A 1 17.54 -8.80 -33.74
N LEU A 2 18.14 -7.60 -33.68
CA LEU A 2 18.23 -6.76 -32.46
C LEU A 2 16.87 -6.45 -31.80
N GLY A 3 15.86 -6.06 -32.61
CA GLY A 3 14.52 -5.74 -32.11
C GLY A 3 13.75 -6.94 -31.53
N ARG A 4 14.14 -8.18 -31.88
CA ARG A 4 13.52 -9.40 -31.31
C ARG A 4 14.14 -9.77 -29.97
N VAL A 5 15.43 -9.49 -29.76
CA VAL A 5 16.13 -9.70 -28.49
C VAL A 5 15.79 -8.60 -27.48
N LEU A 6 15.72 -7.35 -27.94
CA LEU A 6 15.24 -6.24 -27.12
C LEU A 6 13.74 -6.39 -26.80
N GLY A 7 12.93 -6.81 -27.77
CA GLY A 7 11.49 -7.08 -27.60
C GLY A 7 11.16 -8.26 -26.67
N ASP A 8 11.90 -9.38 -26.73
CA ASP A 8 11.75 -10.50 -25.77
C ASP A 8 12.33 -10.16 -24.38
N SER A 9 13.23 -9.17 -24.29
CA SER A 9 13.69 -8.61 -23.01
C SER A 9 12.82 -7.48 -22.49
N THR A 10 11.85 -7.01 -23.29
CA THR A 10 10.88 -6.03 -22.82
C THR A 10 9.93 -6.77 -21.89
N ASP A 11 10.21 -6.57 -20.61
CA ASP A 11 9.54 -7.09 -19.42
C ASP A 11 8.07 -6.63 -19.31
N GLU A 12 7.39 -6.30 -20.42
CA GLU A 12 6.06 -5.68 -20.45
C GLU A 12 4.99 -6.56 -19.80
N GLY A 13 5.11 -7.88 -19.94
CA GLY A 13 4.21 -8.85 -19.30
C GLY A 13 4.42 -8.97 -17.78
N LEU A 14 5.66 -8.79 -17.31
CA LEU A 14 6.03 -8.89 -15.90
C LEU A 14 5.72 -7.59 -15.16
N ASP A 15 5.98 -6.44 -15.80
CA ASP A 15 5.61 -5.11 -15.28
C ASP A 15 4.09 -4.93 -15.26
N ALA A 16 3.36 -5.45 -16.26
CA ALA A 16 1.89 -5.45 -16.24
C ALA A 16 1.34 -6.29 -15.08
N ARG A 17 1.84 -7.52 -14.86
CA ARG A 17 1.33 -8.40 -13.79
C ARG A 17 1.59 -7.83 -12.40
N THR A 18 2.75 -7.22 -12.20
CA THR A 18 3.13 -6.58 -10.93
C THR A 18 2.34 -5.29 -10.71
N SER A 19 2.08 -4.52 -11.77
CA SER A 19 1.22 -3.33 -11.74
C SER A 19 -0.24 -3.68 -11.43
N TYR A 20 -0.78 -4.78 -11.97
CA TYR A 20 -2.13 -5.24 -11.64
C TYR A 20 -2.26 -5.66 -10.18
N GLN A 21 -1.27 -6.37 -9.62
CA GLN A 21 -1.28 -6.77 -8.21
C GLN A 21 -1.14 -5.56 -7.28
N PHE A 22 -0.33 -4.58 -7.66
CA PHE A 22 -0.19 -3.33 -6.93
C PHE A 22 -1.47 -2.49 -6.97
N LEU A 23 -2.05 -2.34 -8.16
CA LEU A 23 -3.31 -1.62 -8.36
C LEU A 23 -4.47 -2.32 -7.62
N ALA A 24 -4.52 -3.64 -7.64
CA ALA A 24 -5.48 -4.43 -6.88
C ALA A 24 -5.26 -4.31 -5.36
N ALA A 25 -4.02 -4.18 -4.88
CA ALA A 25 -3.75 -3.92 -3.46
C ALA A 25 -4.18 -2.50 -3.07
N PHE A 26 -3.94 -1.51 -3.93
CA PHE A 26 -4.33 -0.12 -3.71
C PHE A 26 -5.85 0.02 -3.68
N PHE A 27 -6.54 -0.53 -4.69
CA PHE A 27 -8.01 -0.56 -4.72
C PHE A 27 -8.61 -1.49 -3.68
N GLY A 28 -7.92 -2.57 -3.31
CA GLY A 28 -8.33 -3.46 -2.22
C GLY A 28 -8.42 -2.70 -0.91
N SER A 29 -7.41 -1.89 -0.57
CA SER A 29 -7.48 -1.04 0.62
C SER A 29 -8.61 0.00 0.55
N MET A 30 -8.88 0.55 -0.64
CA MET A 30 -9.92 1.55 -0.88
C MET A 30 -11.34 0.97 -0.97
N LEU A 31 -11.49 -0.33 -1.19
CA LEU A 31 -12.78 -1.03 -1.16
C LEU A 31 -13.08 -1.64 0.22
N VAL A 32 -12.05 -1.94 1.00
CA VAL A 32 -12.17 -2.57 2.32
C VAL A 32 -12.45 -1.57 3.44
N TRP A 33 -12.02 -0.31 3.30
CA TRP A 33 -12.20 0.70 4.36
C TRP A 33 -13.65 0.90 4.85
N PRO A 34 -14.72 0.92 4.02
CA PRO A 34 -16.06 1.20 4.53
C PRO A 34 -16.59 0.01 5.36
N VAL A 35 -16.17 -1.21 5.03
CA VAL A 35 -16.51 -2.43 5.77
C VAL A 35 -15.79 -2.45 7.11
N VAL A 36 -14.48 -2.16 7.11
CA VAL A 36 -13.70 -2.16 8.36
C VAL A 36 -14.08 -0.97 9.25
N ALA A 37 -14.34 0.20 8.69
CA ALA A 37 -14.85 1.35 9.43
C ALA A 37 -16.25 1.07 10.00
N GLY A 38 -17.11 0.36 9.27
CA GLY A 38 -18.41 -0.11 9.78
C GLY A 38 -18.26 -1.07 10.95
N ALA A 39 -17.35 -2.04 10.86
CA ALA A 39 -17.05 -2.95 11.97
C ALA A 39 -16.47 -2.20 13.18
N TRP A 40 -15.56 -1.25 12.95
CA TRP A 40 -14.91 -0.47 14.01
C TRP A 40 -15.90 0.44 14.74
N THR A 41 -16.78 1.09 14.00
CA THR A 41 -17.85 1.93 14.57
C THR A 41 -18.87 1.11 15.35
N ALA A 42 -19.23 -0.08 14.87
CA ALA A 42 -20.06 -1.00 15.64
C ALA A 42 -19.38 -1.45 16.94
N LEU A 43 -18.09 -1.81 16.88
CA LEU A 43 -17.32 -2.16 18.08
C LEU A 43 -17.23 -0.99 19.07
N ALA A 44 -17.02 0.23 18.58
CA ALA A 44 -16.99 1.44 19.41
C ALA A 44 -18.34 1.67 20.11
N TRP A 45 -19.47 1.40 19.43
CA TRP A 45 -20.80 1.49 20.02
C TRP A 45 -21.03 0.46 21.14
N TYR A 46 -20.68 -0.81 20.90
CA TYR A 46 -20.84 -1.89 21.88
C TYR A 46 -19.92 -1.70 23.10
N ASN A 47 -18.70 -1.19 22.88
CA ASN A 47 -17.70 -1.03 23.92
C ASN A 47 -17.58 0.40 24.46
N ARG A 48 -18.58 1.27 24.21
CA ARG A 48 -18.51 2.69 24.57
C ARG A 48 -18.15 2.94 26.04
N ALA A 49 -18.68 2.11 26.95
CA ALA A 49 -18.42 2.22 28.39
C ALA A 49 -16.99 1.78 28.76
N ALA A 50 -16.51 0.66 28.18
CA ALA A 50 -15.15 0.17 28.41
C ALA A 50 -14.09 1.13 27.83
N VAL A 51 -14.37 1.73 26.67
CA VAL A 51 -13.51 2.76 26.07
C VAL A 51 -13.48 4.02 26.94
N ALA A 52 -14.62 4.44 27.47
CA ALA A 52 -14.70 5.59 28.39
C ALA A 52 -13.87 5.34 29.66
N GLU A 53 -14.01 4.17 30.27
CA GLU A 53 -13.26 3.77 31.46
C GLU A 53 -11.75 3.72 31.20
N LEU A 54 -11.32 3.12 30.10
CA LEU A 54 -9.90 3.02 29.73
C LEU A 54 -9.27 4.40 29.44
N ALA A 55 -10.02 5.29 28.79
CA ALA A 55 -9.53 6.61 28.41
C ALA A 55 -9.70 7.66 29.53
N GLY A 56 -10.39 7.32 30.62
CA GLY A 56 -10.78 8.26 31.67
C GLY A 56 -11.77 9.32 31.16
N TRP A 57 -12.57 9.01 30.15
CA TRP A 57 -13.56 9.90 29.56
C TRP A 57 -14.94 9.71 30.21
N GLU A 58 -15.81 10.70 30.01
CA GLU A 58 -17.22 10.56 30.39
C GLU A 58 -17.93 9.54 29.50
N ALA A 59 -18.98 8.91 30.04
CA ALA A 59 -19.71 7.82 29.37
C ALA A 59 -20.30 8.24 28.01
N ASP A 60 -20.58 9.55 27.84
CA ASP A 60 -21.16 10.16 26.65
C ASP A 60 -20.10 10.78 25.73
N TRP A 61 -18.88 10.24 25.69
CA TRP A 61 -17.83 10.70 24.77
C TRP A 61 -18.23 10.66 23.28
N LEU A 62 -19.25 9.88 22.92
CA LEU A 62 -19.83 9.88 21.57
C LEU A 62 -20.72 11.11 21.27
N GLU A 63 -21.01 11.93 22.28
CA GLU A 63 -21.82 13.16 22.16
C GLU A 63 -20.96 14.43 22.18
N LEU A 64 -19.62 14.28 22.11
CA LEU A 64 -18.67 15.40 22.16
C LEU A 64 -18.85 16.42 21.02
N VAL A 65 -19.33 15.98 19.85
CA VAL A 65 -19.43 16.83 18.64
C VAL A 65 -20.84 17.40 18.46
N ALA A 66 -21.87 16.67 18.88
CA ALA A 66 -23.24 17.15 19.00
C ALA A 66 -23.97 16.33 20.07
N SER A 67 -25.06 16.86 20.62
CA SER A 67 -25.94 16.24 21.63
C SER A 67 -26.69 14.99 21.14
N SER A 68 -26.12 14.27 20.18
CA SER A 68 -26.64 13.03 19.62
C SER A 68 -25.48 12.08 19.38
N SER A 69 -25.55 10.91 19.99
CA SER A 69 -24.59 9.81 19.80
C SER A 69 -24.38 9.40 18.33
N MET A 70 -25.36 9.64 17.45
CA MET A 70 -25.23 9.37 16.01
C MET A 70 -24.18 10.25 15.33
N SER A 71 -24.03 11.50 15.79
CA SER A 71 -23.04 12.42 15.24
C SER A 71 -21.61 11.98 15.52
N GLY A 72 -21.32 11.52 16.75
CA GLY A 72 -20.00 10.99 17.13
C GLY A 72 -19.67 9.71 16.40
N LEU A 73 -20.64 8.79 16.23
CA LEU A 73 -20.44 7.59 15.41
C LEU A 73 -20.11 7.93 13.95
N THR A 74 -20.80 8.92 13.38
CA THR A 74 -20.52 9.41 12.02
C THR A 74 -19.12 10.03 11.94
N ALA A 75 -18.71 10.79 12.96
CA ALA A 75 -17.36 11.35 13.05
C ALA A 75 -16.30 10.24 13.13
N VAL A 76 -16.48 9.21 13.97
CA VAL A 76 -15.57 8.05 14.05
C VAL A 76 -15.49 7.34 12.70
N TYR A 77 -16.61 7.10 12.03
CA TYR A 77 -16.65 6.50 10.69
C TYR A 77 -15.84 7.30 9.67
N LEU A 78 -16.06 8.61 9.62
CA LEU A 78 -15.39 9.51 8.67
C LEU A 78 -13.91 9.70 8.99
N LEU A 79 -13.52 9.68 10.27
CA LEU A 79 -12.12 9.74 10.69
C LEU A 79 -11.34 8.46 10.34
N CYS A 80 -12.01 7.32 10.20
CA CYS A 80 -11.36 6.12 9.67
C CYS A 80 -10.92 6.29 8.21
N PHE A 81 -11.61 7.10 7.39
CA PHE A 81 -11.26 7.31 6.00
C PHE A 81 -9.83 7.86 5.78
N PRO A 82 -9.41 9.00 6.37
CA PRO A 82 -8.05 9.51 6.18
C PRO A 82 -7.00 8.56 6.78
N VAL A 83 -7.31 7.83 7.85
CA VAL A 83 -6.40 6.82 8.43
C VAL A 83 -6.16 5.68 7.45
N PHE A 84 -7.22 5.11 6.88
CA PHE A 84 -7.11 4.05 5.87
C PHE A 84 -6.45 4.54 4.58
N TRP A 85 -6.76 5.77 4.17
CA TRP A 85 -6.12 6.41 3.03
C TRP A 85 -4.61 6.57 3.23
N MET A 86 -4.18 7.09 4.39
CA MET A 86 -2.76 7.20 4.75
C MET A 86 -2.10 5.83 4.82
N SER A 87 -2.77 4.82 5.38
CA SER A 87 -2.27 3.44 5.39
C SER A 87 -2.05 2.89 3.97
N GLY A 88 -2.98 3.14 3.04
CA GLY A 88 -2.84 2.76 1.64
C GLY A 88 -1.66 3.46 0.95
N LYS A 89 -1.48 4.77 1.19
CA LYS A 89 -0.31 5.51 0.67
C LYS A 89 1.01 5.02 1.26
N ALA A 90 1.04 4.72 2.56
CA ALA A 90 2.22 4.16 3.22
C ALA A 90 2.58 2.78 2.65
N PHE A 91 1.58 1.94 2.36
CA PHE A 91 1.79 0.64 1.72
C PHE A 91 2.38 0.79 0.32
N ALA A 92 1.92 1.76 -0.48
CA ALA A 92 2.53 2.04 -1.78
C ALA A 92 3.97 2.51 -1.66
N ALA A 93 4.26 3.45 -0.76
CA ALA A 93 5.63 3.91 -0.54
C ALA A 93 6.55 2.78 -0.05
N ALA A 94 6.07 1.91 0.84
CA ALA A 94 6.81 0.74 1.29
C ALA A 94 7.06 -0.27 0.16
N TRP A 95 6.11 -0.42 -0.76
CA TRP A 95 6.26 -1.26 -1.93
C TRP A 95 7.31 -0.73 -2.91
N ASP A 96 7.33 0.58 -3.18
CA ASP A 96 8.37 1.20 -4.00
C ASP A 96 9.77 0.91 -3.43
N VAL A 97 9.92 1.10 -2.11
CA VAL A 97 11.18 0.77 -1.40
C VAL A 97 11.53 -0.71 -1.50
N TRP A 98 10.54 -1.61 -1.40
CA TRP A 98 10.75 -3.05 -1.54
C TRP A 98 11.22 -3.44 -2.93
N VAL A 99 10.62 -2.87 -3.98
CA VAL A 99 11.01 -3.12 -5.38
C VAL A 99 12.42 -2.60 -5.65
N ASP A 100 12.76 -1.41 -5.16
CA ASP A 100 14.10 -0.86 -5.30
C ASP A 100 15.14 -1.69 -4.56
N THR A 101 14.81 -2.19 -3.36
CA THR A 101 15.66 -3.10 -2.59
C THR A 101 15.87 -4.42 -3.33
N LYS A 102 14.83 -4.98 -3.95
CA LYS A 102 14.94 -6.19 -4.78
C LYS A 102 15.84 -5.96 -6.00
N LYS A 103 15.68 -4.84 -6.71
CA LYS A 103 16.55 -4.46 -7.83
C LYS A 103 18.00 -4.29 -7.39
N ALA A 104 18.23 -3.66 -6.24
CA ALA A 104 19.56 -3.54 -5.65
C ALA A 104 20.15 -4.91 -5.32
N TRP A 105 19.36 -5.83 -4.76
CA TRP A 105 19.83 -7.18 -4.43
C TRP A 105 20.18 -8.00 -5.68
N THR A 106 19.39 -7.91 -6.74
CA THR A 106 19.71 -8.54 -8.03
C THR A 106 21.01 -7.97 -8.63
N ARG A 107 21.21 -6.65 -8.57
CA ARG A 107 22.45 -5.99 -9.03
C ARG A 107 23.68 -6.38 -8.20
N VAL A 108 23.50 -6.62 -6.90
CA VAL A 108 24.57 -7.11 -6.01
C VAL A 108 24.89 -8.58 -6.28
N ARG A 109 23.89 -9.38 -6.65
CA ARG A 109 24.08 -10.79 -7.05
C ARG A 109 24.60 -10.98 -8.47
N PHE A 110 24.69 -9.93 -9.29
CA PHE A 110 25.23 -10.03 -10.64
C PHE A 110 26.73 -10.37 -10.58
N PRO A 111 27.17 -11.53 -11.10
CA PRO A 111 28.58 -11.90 -11.13
C PRO A 111 29.36 -10.90 -11.98
N LYS A 112 30.57 -10.51 -11.53
CA LYS A 112 31.43 -9.57 -12.26
C LYS A 112 31.76 -10.06 -13.69
N GLU A 113 31.80 -11.38 -13.90
CA GLU A 113 32.04 -12.01 -15.20
C GLU A 113 30.90 -11.76 -16.20
N GLU A 114 29.63 -11.87 -15.77
CA GLU A 114 28.48 -11.59 -16.64
C GLU A 114 28.38 -10.11 -16.98
N LYS A 115 28.75 -9.23 -16.02
CA LYS A 115 28.78 -7.79 -16.23
C LYS A 115 29.84 -7.39 -17.28
N ALA A 116 31.04 -7.96 -17.18
CA ALA A 116 32.11 -7.78 -18.17
C ALA A 116 31.74 -8.34 -19.55
N ARG A 117 31.02 -9.48 -19.59
CA ARG A 117 30.49 -10.05 -20.83
C ARG A 117 29.47 -9.14 -21.49
N LEU A 118 28.60 -8.50 -20.71
CA LEU A 118 27.59 -7.56 -21.21
C LEU A 118 28.24 -6.29 -21.77
N GLU A 119 29.22 -5.71 -21.08
CA GLU A 119 29.99 -4.54 -21.54
C GLU A 119 30.73 -4.83 -22.85
N ARG A 120 31.31 -6.02 -22.97
CA ARG A 120 32.00 -6.45 -24.19
C ARG A 120 31.03 -6.55 -25.38
N LEU A 121 29.85 -7.15 -25.19
CA LEU A 121 28.83 -7.25 -26.23
C LEU A 121 28.26 -5.88 -26.63
N LEU A 122 28.14 -4.95 -25.68
CA LEU A 122 27.73 -3.56 -25.95
C LEU A 122 28.77 -2.80 -26.78
N THR A 123 30.06 -3.04 -26.52
CA THR A 123 31.16 -2.41 -27.26
C THR A 123 31.28 -2.97 -28.68
N GLU A 124 31.01 -4.26 -28.87
CA GLU A 124 31.00 -4.90 -30.20
C GLU A 124 29.79 -4.50 -31.08
N LEU A 125 28.68 -4.08 -30.45
CA LEU A 125 27.46 -3.66 -31.15
C LEU A 125 27.43 -2.17 -31.51
N ASN A 126 28.34 -1.36 -30.98
CA ASN A 126 28.41 0.07 -31.23
C ASN A 126 29.83 0.45 -31.71
N PRO A 127 30.18 0.14 -32.98
CA PRO A 127 31.49 0.50 -33.57
C PRO A 127 31.67 2.02 -33.72
#